data_AF-A0A7H1Q3K8-F1
#
_entry.id   AF-A0A7H1Q3K8-F1
#
_cell.length_a   1.000
_cell.length_b   1.000
_cell.length_c   1.000
_cell.angle_alpha   90.00
_cell.angle_beta   90.00
_cell.angle_gamma   90.00
#
_symmetry.space_group_name_H-M   'P 1'
#
loop_
_entity.id
_entity.type
_entity.pdbx_description
1 polymer ?
#
loop_
_entity_poly.entity_id
_entity_poly.type
_entity_poly.pdbx_seq_one_letter_code
_entity_poly.pdbx_strand_id
1 'polypeptide(L)'
;MATTDSPPPSGYQPSDRLRERLAAWRTIVDETEPQAREALLAGIARELTENVRLNLPTLAEHLPWSDENIRLLMAGRGVPPRERHRKEEGDPPVYTPSEQLRDLLADWHQVLDGEKKARAAVDEAIADDLKANPTLTNAEMADHVPWAEEQVRLIARAHNVPRRRKRGSEHKLIEDKGRPKSVVVPYDWYVQQPGADPSIVKR
;
A
#
# COMPACT_ATOMS: atom_id res chain seq x y z
N MET A 1 -28.37 5.47 -30.56
CA MET A 1 -28.01 5.73 -29.15
C MET A 1 -27.51 4.41 -28.58
N ALA A 2 -26.22 4.31 -28.25
CA ALA A 2 -25.68 3.11 -27.62
C ALA A 2 -25.97 3.19 -26.13
N THR A 3 -26.83 2.30 -25.63
CA THR A 3 -27.04 2.09 -24.20
C THR A 3 -25.77 1.48 -23.62
N THR A 4 -25.04 2.26 -22.84
CA THR A 4 -24.04 1.75 -21.90
C THR A 4 -24.79 0.98 -20.81
N ASP A 5 -24.98 -0.32 -21.02
CA ASP A 5 -25.34 -1.25 -19.95
C ASP A 5 -24.18 -1.29 -18.96
N SER A 6 -24.30 -0.51 -17.89
CA SER A 6 -23.51 -0.74 -16.69
C SER A 6 -23.80 -2.17 -16.22
N PRO A 7 -22.79 -3.02 -16.02
CA PRO A 7 -23.02 -4.34 -15.44
C PRO A 7 -23.72 -4.19 -14.09
N PRO A 8 -24.61 -5.15 -13.71
CA PRO A 8 -25.30 -5.09 -12.43
C PRO A 8 -24.27 -4.98 -11.29
N PRO A 9 -24.55 -4.20 -10.22
CA PRO A 9 -23.67 -4.14 -9.07
C PRO A 9 -23.46 -5.56 -8.58
N SER A 10 -22.20 -6.00 -8.51
CA SER A 10 -21.89 -7.35 -8.10
C SER A 10 -22.46 -7.56 -6.70
N GLY A 11 -23.20 -8.65 -6.50
CA GLY A 11 -23.73 -9.04 -5.18
C GLY A 11 -22.64 -9.49 -4.21
N TYR A 12 -21.37 -9.18 -4.48
CA TYR A 12 -20.26 -9.52 -3.62
C TYR A 12 -20.37 -8.80 -2.29
N GLN A 13 -20.09 -9.54 -1.23
CA GLN A 13 -19.96 -9.04 0.12
C GLN A 13 -18.59 -9.49 0.64
N PRO A 14 -17.75 -8.57 1.14
CA PRO A 14 -16.48 -8.91 1.77
C PRO A 14 -16.65 -9.93 2.88
N SER A 15 -15.69 -10.85 3.02
CA SER A 15 -15.72 -11.79 4.14
C SER A 15 -15.64 -11.06 5.49
N ASP A 16 -16.13 -11.72 6.55
CA ASP A 16 -16.00 -11.21 7.93
C ASP A 16 -14.53 -10.93 8.27
N ARG A 17 -13.63 -11.83 7.82
CA ARG A 17 -12.18 -11.68 8.01
C ARG A 17 -11.66 -10.42 7.32
N LEU A 18 -12.03 -10.15 6.06
CA LEU A 18 -11.59 -8.92 5.37
C LEU A 18 -12.11 -7.67 6.09
N ARG A 19 -13.38 -7.67 6.51
CA ARG A 19 -13.98 -6.54 7.24
C ARG A 19 -13.29 -6.29 8.58
N GLU A 20 -13.02 -7.34 9.35
CA GLU A 20 -12.31 -7.26 10.63
C GLU A 20 -10.89 -6.69 10.44
N ARG A 21 -10.14 -7.17 9.44
CA ARG A 21 -8.78 -6.68 9.17
C ARG A 21 -8.78 -5.23 8.70
N LEU A 22 -9.73 -4.83 7.86
CA LEU A 22 -9.90 -3.43 7.44
C LEU A 22 -10.23 -2.52 8.62
N ALA A 23 -11.12 -2.94 9.52
CA ALA A 23 -11.44 -2.17 10.72
C ALA A 23 -10.23 -2.01 11.65
N ALA A 24 -9.46 -3.09 11.85
CA ALA A 24 -8.24 -3.04 12.65
C ALA A 24 -7.17 -2.12 12.05
N TRP A 25 -6.95 -2.19 10.73
CA TRP A 25 -6.02 -1.29 10.04
C TRP A 25 -6.48 0.18 10.09
N ARG A 26 -7.78 0.45 9.88
CA ARG A 26 -8.35 1.80 10.00
C ARG A 26 -8.18 2.38 11.40
N THR A 27 -8.38 1.59 12.44
CA THR A 27 -8.15 2.04 13.83
C THR A 27 -6.72 2.57 14.00
N ILE A 28 -5.73 1.90 13.41
CA ILE A 28 -4.34 2.35 13.49
C ILE A 28 -4.13 3.65 12.70
N VAL A 29 -4.63 3.73 11.48
CA VAL A 29 -4.39 4.89 10.59
C VAL A 29 -5.18 6.13 11.02
N ASP A 30 -6.40 5.94 11.50
CA ASP A 30 -7.32 7.05 11.80
C ASP A 30 -7.18 7.54 13.24
N GLU A 31 -6.70 6.69 14.17
CA GLU A 31 -6.62 7.03 15.60
C GLU A 31 -5.19 6.91 16.15
N THR A 32 -4.58 5.72 16.08
CA THR A 32 -3.34 5.43 16.80
C THR A 32 -2.12 6.17 16.24
N GLU A 33 -1.92 6.15 14.91
CA GLU A 33 -0.79 6.84 14.27
C GLU A 33 -0.88 8.36 14.44
N PRO A 34 -2.04 9.02 14.20
CA PRO A 34 -2.16 10.45 14.43
C PRO A 34 -1.87 10.84 15.89
N GLN A 35 -2.33 10.05 16.87
CA GLN A 35 -2.06 10.31 18.28
C GLN A 35 -0.57 10.16 18.62
N ALA A 36 0.08 9.08 18.17
CA ALA A 36 1.50 8.86 18.40
C ALA A 36 2.37 9.93 17.72
N ARG A 37 2.01 10.32 16.48
CA ARG A 37 2.68 11.38 15.76
C ARG A 37 2.52 12.73 16.47
N GLU A 38 1.32 13.07 16.93
CA GLU A 38 1.07 14.30 17.68
C GLU A 38 1.89 14.34 18.97
N ALA A 39 1.93 13.24 19.72
CA ALA A 39 2.73 13.11 20.93
C ALA A 39 4.23 13.31 20.65
N LEU A 40 4.76 12.69 19.59
CA LEU A 40 6.15 12.86 19.16
C LEU A 40 6.45 14.32 18.77
N LEU A 41 5.57 14.96 18.00
CA LEU A 41 5.72 16.37 17.63
C LEU A 41 5.69 17.31 18.85
N ALA A 42 4.83 17.02 19.84
CA ALA A 42 4.82 17.75 21.10
C ALA A 42 6.12 17.54 21.90
N GLY A 43 6.64 16.32 21.93
CA GLY A 43 7.95 16.00 22.51
C GLY A 43 9.09 16.77 21.86
N ILE A 44 9.11 16.85 20.52
CA ILE A 44 10.09 17.63 19.75
C ILE A 44 9.99 19.12 20.09
N ALA A 45 8.77 19.67 20.14
CA ALA A 45 8.55 21.07 20.48
C ALA A 45 9.05 21.39 21.90
N ARG A 46 8.80 20.49 22.85
CA ARG A 46 9.30 20.59 24.22
C ARG A 46 10.82 20.55 24.27
N GLU A 47 11.44 19.59 23.59
CA GLU A 47 12.89 19.43 23.52
C GLU A 47 13.59 20.71 23.01
N LEU A 48 13.04 21.29 21.94
CA LEU A 48 13.53 22.55 21.38
C LEU A 48 13.29 23.72 22.33
N THR A 49 12.20 23.73 23.10
CA THR A 49 11.91 24.80 24.06
C THR A 49 12.86 24.74 25.25
N GLU A 50 13.07 23.56 25.82
CA GLU A 50 13.90 23.32 27.02
C GLU A 50 15.41 23.43 26.70
N ASN A 51 15.85 22.92 25.54
CA ASN A 51 17.25 23.01 25.13
C ASN A 51 17.52 24.26 24.30
N VAL A 52 17.77 25.38 24.97
CA VAL A 52 18.01 26.70 24.33
C VAL A 52 19.19 26.68 23.33
N ARG A 53 20.15 25.77 23.54
CA ARG A 53 21.35 25.60 22.70
C ARG A 53 21.17 24.59 21.56
N LEU A 54 20.08 23.83 21.54
CA LEU A 54 19.82 22.85 20.49
C LEU A 54 19.50 23.56 19.17
N ASN A 55 20.20 23.17 18.12
CA ASN A 55 19.94 23.64 16.76
C ASN A 55 19.16 22.58 15.98
N LEU A 56 18.46 23.01 14.93
CA LEU A 56 17.62 22.11 14.12
C LEU A 56 18.42 21.02 13.39
N PRO A 57 19.59 21.30 12.77
CA PRO A 57 20.38 20.26 12.12
C PRO A 57 20.80 19.12 13.06
N THR A 58 21.28 19.45 14.25
CA THR A 58 21.70 18.47 15.27
C THR A 58 20.51 17.64 15.75
N LEU A 59 19.33 18.24 15.91
CA LEU A 59 18.13 17.47 16.25
C LEU A 59 17.70 16.55 15.10
N ALA A 60 17.81 17.00 13.84
CA ALA A 60 17.44 16.23 12.67
C ALA A 60 18.27 14.95 12.50
N GLU A 61 19.51 14.91 12.98
CA GLU A 61 20.34 13.70 12.98
C GLU A 61 19.73 12.53 13.78
N HIS A 62 18.82 12.82 14.71
CA HIS A 62 18.17 11.83 15.57
C HIS A 62 16.69 11.62 15.25
N LEU A 63 16.17 12.29 14.22
CA LEU A 63 14.77 12.26 13.86
C LEU A 63 14.57 11.69 12.46
N PRO A 64 13.38 11.15 12.16
CA PRO A 64 13.04 10.65 10.82
C PRO A 64 12.80 11.79 9.80
N TRP A 65 12.93 13.05 10.19
CA TRP A 65 12.63 14.24 9.39
C TRP A 65 13.87 15.09 9.16
N SER A 66 13.94 15.73 7.99
CA SER A 66 14.93 16.77 7.73
C SER A 66 14.74 17.98 8.64
N ASP A 67 15.80 18.77 8.78
CA ASP A 67 15.79 20.05 9.48
C ASP A 67 14.70 21.01 8.98
N GLU A 68 14.49 21.08 7.66
CA GLU A 68 13.43 21.89 7.05
C GLU A 68 12.03 21.36 7.40
N ASN A 69 11.84 20.05 7.41
CA ASN A 69 10.56 19.47 7.82
C ASN A 69 10.26 19.77 9.29
N ILE A 70 11.27 19.62 10.16
CA ILE A 70 11.14 19.96 11.58
C ILE A 70 10.82 21.44 11.73
N ARG A 71 11.51 22.32 10.99
CA ARG A 71 11.24 23.76 10.99
C ARG A 71 9.78 24.06 10.65
N LEU A 72 9.24 23.48 9.58
CA LEU A 72 7.85 23.70 9.15
C LEU A 72 6.85 23.18 10.20
N LEU A 73 7.10 21.99 10.75
CA LEU A 73 6.27 21.39 11.80
C LEU A 73 6.27 22.21 13.09
N MET A 74 7.42 22.78 13.45
CA MET A 74 7.61 23.58 14.66
C MET A 74 7.08 25.01 14.50
N ALA A 75 7.15 25.58 13.29
CA ALA A 75 6.55 26.88 12.98
C ALA A 75 5.03 26.87 13.22
N GLY A 76 4.34 25.79 12.83
CA GLY A 76 2.92 25.60 13.12
C GLY A 76 2.58 25.53 14.61
N ARG A 77 3.58 25.26 15.47
CA ARG A 77 3.44 25.15 16.93
C ARG A 77 3.95 26.37 17.69
N GLY A 78 4.34 27.44 16.98
CA GLY A 78 4.87 28.65 17.61
C GLY A 78 6.28 28.48 18.20
N VAL A 79 7.00 27.41 17.85
CA VAL A 79 8.40 27.22 18.27
C VAL A 79 9.28 27.97 17.26
N PRO A 80 10.02 29.01 17.69
CA PRO A 80 10.77 29.84 16.76
C PRO A 80 11.93 29.06 16.11
N PRO A 81 12.19 29.25 14.79
CA PRO A 81 13.32 28.61 14.11
C PRO A 81 14.64 29.06 14.72
N ARG A 82 15.40 28.13 15.32
CA ARG A 82 16.75 28.42 15.82
C ARG A 82 17.77 28.01 14.77
N GLU A 83 17.93 28.89 13.78
CA GLU A 83 18.70 28.61 12.56
C GLU A 83 20.22 28.65 12.76
N ARG A 84 20.74 29.38 13.77
CA ARG A 84 22.19 29.51 14.03
C ARG A 84 22.42 30.00 15.45
N HIS A 85 23.03 29.18 16.29
CA HIS A 85 23.95 29.74 17.29
C HIS A 85 25.27 30.02 16.59
N ARG A 86 25.89 31.16 16.91
CA ARG A 86 27.27 31.47 16.53
C ARG A 86 28.12 30.25 16.90
N LYS A 87 28.88 29.67 15.97
CA LYS A 87 29.87 28.62 16.30
C LYS A 87 30.77 29.20 17.39
N GLU A 88 30.52 28.82 18.65
CA GLU A 88 31.52 29.01 19.69
C GLU A 88 32.70 28.15 19.30
N GLU A 89 33.90 28.71 19.42
CA GLU A 89 35.16 28.08 19.06
C GLU A 89 35.41 26.92 20.06
N GLY A 90 34.98 25.72 19.69
CA GLY A 90 35.02 24.51 20.50
C GLY A 90 34.29 23.36 19.82
N ASP A 91 34.58 22.12 20.25
CA ASP A 91 33.86 20.95 19.74
C ASP A 91 32.37 21.07 20.07
N PRO A 92 31.46 20.87 19.08
CA PRO A 92 30.03 20.95 19.34
C PRO A 92 29.67 19.89 20.39
N PRO A 93 28.90 20.25 21.43
CA PRO A 93 28.46 19.27 22.41
C PRO A 93 27.67 18.18 21.68
N VAL A 94 28.04 16.92 21.90
CA VAL A 94 27.31 15.76 21.37
C VAL A 94 25.93 15.78 22.00
N TYR A 95 24.93 16.15 21.21
CA TYR A 95 23.55 16.13 21.64
C TYR A 95 23.09 14.69 21.81
N THR A 96 22.43 14.41 22.93
CA THR A 96 21.74 13.15 23.18
C THR A 96 20.28 13.48 23.42
N PRO A 97 19.34 12.93 22.64
CA PRO A 97 17.91 13.15 22.85
C PRO A 97 17.49 12.78 24.27
N SER A 98 16.58 13.57 24.84
CA SER A 98 15.98 13.22 26.13
C SER A 98 15.38 11.81 26.12
N GLU A 99 15.33 11.17 27.29
CA GLU A 99 14.67 9.86 27.46
C GLU A 99 13.23 9.90 26.97
N GLN A 100 12.49 10.96 27.31
CA GLN A 100 11.12 11.18 26.83
C GLN A 100 11.03 11.20 25.29
N LEU A 101 11.93 11.92 24.60
CA LEU A 101 11.92 11.98 23.14
C LEU A 101 12.26 10.62 22.52
N ARG A 102 13.19 9.87 23.13
CA ARG A 102 13.53 8.51 22.68
C ARG A 102 12.35 7.54 22.84
N ASP A 103 11.63 7.62 23.94
CA ASP A 103 10.45 6.79 24.19
C ASP A 103 9.34 7.12 23.18
N LEU A 104 9.07 8.41 22.93
CA LEU A 104 8.08 8.83 21.93
C LEU A 104 8.44 8.40 20.51
N LEU A 105 9.74 8.40 20.15
CA LEU A 105 10.21 7.87 18.88
C LEU A 105 9.99 6.36 18.78
N ALA A 106 10.29 5.63 19.85
CA ALA A 106 10.09 4.19 19.92
C ALA A 106 8.59 3.84 19.78
N ASP A 107 7.72 4.55 20.49
CA ASP A 107 6.26 4.39 20.40
C ASP A 107 5.75 4.64 18.98
N TRP A 108 6.18 5.73 18.35
CA TRP A 108 5.79 6.04 16.97
C TRP A 108 6.27 4.95 15.99
N HIS A 109 7.51 4.47 16.12
CA HIS A 109 8.01 3.37 15.31
C HIS A 109 7.23 2.07 15.52
N GLN A 110 6.85 1.77 16.76
CA GLN A 110 6.02 0.60 17.07
C GLN A 110 4.64 0.70 16.40
N VAL A 111 4.04 1.89 16.36
CA VAL A 111 2.78 2.12 15.67
C VAL A 111 2.93 1.94 14.17
N LEU A 112 3.98 2.46 13.55
CA LEU A 112 4.26 2.26 12.11
C LEU A 112 4.45 0.79 11.76
N ASP A 113 5.16 0.03 12.61
CA ASP A 113 5.32 -1.41 12.39
C ASP A 113 4.03 -2.18 12.62
N GLY A 114 3.18 -1.72 13.55
CA GLY A 114 1.81 -2.19 13.72
C GLY A 114 0.96 -1.95 12.47
N GLU A 115 1.03 -0.76 11.89
CA GLU A 115 0.33 -0.40 10.65
C GLU A 115 0.76 -1.30 9.48
N LYS A 116 2.08 -1.49 9.28
CA LYS A 116 2.62 -2.37 8.24
C LYS A 116 2.10 -3.81 8.39
N LYS A 117 2.07 -4.33 9.62
CA LYS A 117 1.56 -5.68 9.90
C LYS A 117 0.06 -5.77 9.65
N ALA A 118 -0.71 -4.78 10.08
CA ALA A 118 -2.15 -4.73 9.85
C ALA A 118 -2.47 -4.64 8.35
N ARG A 119 -1.75 -3.80 7.61
CA ARG A 119 -1.87 -3.69 6.16
C ARG A 119 -1.57 -5.01 5.45
N ALA A 120 -0.47 -5.67 5.80
CA ALA A 120 -0.13 -6.99 5.23
C ALA A 120 -1.21 -8.04 5.53
N ALA A 121 -1.84 -7.99 6.71
CA ALA A 121 -2.96 -8.87 7.05
C ALA A 121 -4.23 -8.56 6.24
N VAL A 122 -4.45 -7.31 5.84
CA VAL A 122 -5.54 -6.96 4.91
C VAL A 122 -5.22 -7.45 3.49
N ASP A 123 -3.99 -7.26 3.01
CA ASP A 123 -3.54 -7.75 1.71
C ASP A 123 -3.71 -9.27 1.59
N GLU A 124 -3.39 -10.00 2.66
CA GLU A 124 -3.64 -11.44 2.76
C GLU A 124 -5.14 -11.76 2.71
N ALA A 125 -5.98 -11.04 3.46
CA ALA A 125 -7.42 -11.26 3.47
C ALA A 125 -8.06 -10.97 2.10
N ILE A 126 -7.58 -9.95 1.37
CA ILE A 126 -8.01 -9.67 -0.01
C ILE A 126 -7.66 -10.86 -0.92
N ALA A 127 -6.44 -11.37 -0.81
CA ALA A 127 -6.00 -12.49 -1.63
C ALA A 127 -6.81 -13.77 -1.33
N ASP A 128 -7.14 -14.00 -0.06
CA ASP A 128 -7.97 -15.12 0.37
C ASP A 128 -9.40 -15.00 -0.18
N ASP A 129 -10.02 -13.83 -0.12
CA ASP A 129 -11.36 -13.60 -0.68
C ASP A 129 -11.38 -13.78 -2.21
N LEU A 130 -10.35 -13.32 -2.91
CA LEU A 130 -10.20 -13.53 -4.35
C LEU A 130 -9.98 -15.01 -4.72
N LYS A 131 -9.29 -15.78 -3.87
CA LYS A 131 -9.12 -17.24 -4.05
C LYS A 131 -10.42 -17.99 -3.77
N ALA A 132 -11.13 -17.60 -2.71
CA ALA A 132 -12.39 -18.22 -2.29
C ALA A 132 -13.53 -17.95 -3.28
N ASN A 133 -13.50 -16.81 -3.99
CA ASN A 133 -14.50 -16.43 -4.97
C ASN A 133 -13.90 -16.32 -6.39
N PRO A 134 -13.74 -17.45 -7.12
CA PRO A 134 -13.23 -17.43 -8.48
C PRO A 134 -14.11 -16.66 -9.48
N THR A 135 -15.32 -16.22 -9.08
CA THR A 135 -16.22 -15.37 -9.85
C THR A 135 -15.94 -13.87 -9.70
N LEU A 136 -15.24 -13.48 -8.65
CA LEU A 136 -14.95 -12.09 -8.29
C LEU A 136 -13.88 -11.48 -9.20
N THR A 137 -14.06 -10.24 -9.60
CA THR A 137 -13.06 -9.46 -10.34
C THR A 137 -12.28 -8.54 -9.41
N ASN A 138 -11.08 -8.12 -9.83
CA ASN A 138 -10.29 -7.17 -9.06
C ASN A 138 -10.99 -5.81 -8.93
N ALA A 139 -11.76 -5.41 -9.94
CA ALA A 139 -12.54 -4.17 -9.93
C ALA A 139 -13.64 -4.24 -8.85
N GLU A 140 -14.43 -5.33 -8.82
CA GLU A 140 -15.46 -5.52 -7.79
C GLU A 140 -14.85 -5.57 -6.38
N MET A 141 -13.68 -6.19 -6.21
CA MET A 141 -12.98 -6.16 -4.93
C MET A 141 -12.55 -4.73 -4.54
N ALA A 142 -12.04 -3.94 -5.49
CA ALA A 142 -11.60 -2.56 -5.29
C ALA A 142 -12.72 -1.65 -4.76
N ASP A 143 -13.98 -1.92 -5.10
CA ASP A 143 -15.12 -1.16 -4.60
C ASP A 143 -15.34 -1.29 -3.07
N HIS A 144 -14.75 -2.31 -2.44
CA HIS A 144 -14.93 -2.58 -1.01
C HIS A 144 -13.68 -2.33 -0.16
N VAL A 145 -12.57 -1.97 -0.79
CA VAL A 145 -11.27 -1.81 -0.13
C VAL A 145 -10.69 -0.43 -0.46
N PRO A 146 -9.79 0.13 0.37
CA PRO A 146 -9.22 1.46 0.11
C PRO A 146 -8.23 1.51 -1.07
N TRP A 147 -8.00 0.39 -1.75
CA TRP A 147 -7.04 0.26 -2.85
C TRP A 147 -7.73 0.35 -4.21
N ALA A 148 -7.03 0.97 -5.15
CA ALA A 148 -7.45 0.96 -6.55
C ALA A 148 -7.32 -0.45 -7.17
N GLU A 149 -8.04 -0.72 -8.26
CA GLU A 149 -8.01 -2.01 -8.96
C GLU A 149 -6.58 -2.50 -9.27
N GLU A 150 -5.70 -1.62 -9.73
CA GLU A 150 -4.32 -2.01 -10.06
C GLU A 150 -3.53 -2.41 -8.81
N GLN A 151 -3.79 -1.79 -7.65
CA GLN A 151 -3.17 -2.20 -6.39
C GLN A 151 -3.71 -3.56 -5.93
N VAL A 152 -5.02 -3.79 -6.02
CA VAL A 152 -5.63 -5.11 -5.75
C VAL A 152 -5.03 -6.18 -6.67
N ARG A 153 -4.76 -5.83 -7.93
CA ARG A 153 -4.09 -6.73 -8.88
C ARG A 153 -2.65 -7.04 -8.48
N LEU A 154 -1.89 -6.06 -7.98
CA LEU A 154 -0.53 -6.28 -7.47
C LEU A 154 -0.55 -7.19 -6.24
N ILE A 155 -1.49 -6.97 -5.31
CA ILE A 155 -1.71 -7.83 -4.14
C ILE A 155 -2.04 -9.26 -4.60
N ALA A 156 -3.00 -9.42 -5.50
CA ALA A 156 -3.37 -10.71 -6.05
C ALA A 156 -2.17 -11.44 -6.68
N ARG A 157 -1.30 -10.71 -7.40
CA ARG A 157 -0.06 -11.26 -7.98
C ARG A 157 0.95 -11.67 -6.90
N ALA A 158 1.15 -10.85 -5.88
CA ALA A 158 2.09 -11.13 -4.78
C ALA A 158 1.67 -12.37 -3.98
N HIS A 159 0.36 -12.62 -3.83
CA HIS A 159 -0.19 -13.75 -3.09
C HIS A 159 -0.57 -14.96 -3.96
N ASN A 160 -0.08 -15.01 -5.21
CA ASN A 160 -0.31 -16.11 -6.16
C ASN A 160 -1.80 -16.44 -6.39
N VAL A 161 -2.66 -15.42 -6.44
CA VAL A 161 -4.08 -15.60 -6.81
C VAL A 161 -4.15 -16.01 -8.29
N PRO A 162 -4.86 -17.10 -8.64
CA PRO A 162 -4.98 -17.55 -10.02
C PRO A 162 -5.51 -16.46 -10.93
N ARG A 163 -4.73 -16.09 -11.96
CA ARG A 163 -5.14 -15.06 -12.92
C ARG A 163 -6.33 -15.57 -13.73
N ARG A 164 -7.46 -14.87 -13.63
CA ARG A 164 -8.63 -15.16 -14.46
C ARG A 164 -8.25 -14.94 -15.93
N ARG A 165 -8.32 -16.01 -16.72
CA ARG A 165 -8.27 -15.88 -18.18
C ARG A 165 -9.56 -15.19 -18.60
N LYS A 166 -9.46 -14.20 -19.49
CA LYS A 166 -10.63 -13.53 -20.08
C LYS A 166 -11.55 -14.63 -20.64
N ARG A 167 -12.74 -14.82 -20.06
CA ARG A 167 -13.79 -15.68 -20.65
C ARG A 167 -14.06 -15.10 -22.04
N GLY A 168 -13.58 -15.79 -23.07
CA GLY A 168 -13.48 -15.23 -24.42
C GLY A 168 -12.43 -15.91 -25.31
N SER A 169 -11.55 -16.76 -24.79
CA SER A 169 -10.98 -17.84 -25.60
C SER A 169 -12.02 -18.97 -25.72
N GLU A 170 -13.23 -18.63 -26.18
CA GLU A 170 -14.10 -19.64 -26.74
C GLU A 170 -13.34 -20.26 -27.91
N HIS A 171 -13.13 -21.57 -27.86
CA HIS A 171 -12.70 -22.32 -29.03
C HIS A 171 -13.81 -22.15 -30.08
N LYS A 172 -13.72 -21.12 -30.91
CA LYS A 172 -14.60 -20.99 -32.05
C LYS A 172 -14.12 -22.02 -33.06
N LEU A 173 -14.84 -23.14 -33.14
CA LEU A 173 -14.81 -23.99 -34.31
C LEU A 173 -15.31 -23.11 -35.45
N ILE A 174 -14.43 -22.75 -36.37
CA ILE A 174 -14.86 -22.03 -37.58
C ILE A 174 -15.33 -23.12 -38.54
N GLU A 175 -16.65 -23.31 -38.59
CA GLU A 175 -17.31 -24.21 -39.54
C GLU A 175 -17.63 -23.46 -40.82
N ASP A 176 -17.21 -24.01 -41.95
CA ASP A 176 -17.60 -23.57 -43.29
C ASP A 176 -18.30 -24.75 -43.95
N LYS A 177 -19.59 -24.63 -44.24
CA LYS A 177 -20.42 -25.68 -44.85
C LYS A 177 -20.44 -27.01 -44.08
N GLY A 178 -20.50 -26.96 -42.75
CA GLY A 178 -20.63 -28.16 -41.90
C GLY A 178 -19.38 -29.05 -41.84
N ARG A 179 -18.22 -28.52 -42.22
CA ARG A 179 -16.92 -29.17 -41.98
C ARG A 179 -16.02 -28.26 -41.15
N PRO A 180 -15.33 -28.79 -40.12
CA PRO A 180 -14.40 -28.00 -39.31
C PRO A 180 -13.20 -27.59 -40.17
N LYS A 181 -12.99 -26.28 -40.34
CA LYS A 181 -11.94 -25.73 -41.22
C LYS A 181 -10.70 -25.27 -40.45
N SER A 182 -10.89 -24.74 -39.24
CA SER A 182 -9.79 -24.42 -38.33
C SER A 182 -10.29 -24.32 -36.89
N VAL A 183 -9.37 -24.56 -35.94
CA VAL A 183 -9.57 -24.27 -34.52
C VAL A 183 -8.67 -23.08 -34.21
N VAL A 184 -9.25 -21.99 -33.71
CA VAL A 184 -8.45 -20.90 -33.13
C VAL A 184 -8.06 -21.36 -31.73
N VAL A 185 -6.83 -21.82 -31.57
CA VAL A 185 -6.29 -22.25 -30.28
C VAL A 185 -5.27 -21.21 -29.79
N PRO A 186 -5.23 -20.88 -28.49
CA PRO A 186 -4.16 -20.06 -27.95
C PRO A 186 -2.79 -20.67 -28.27
N TYR A 187 -1.85 -19.84 -28.75
CA TYR A 187 -0.50 -20.27 -29.15
C TYR A 187 0.18 -21.14 -28.09
N ASP A 188 0.01 -20.77 -26.82
CA ASP A 188 0.59 -21.47 -25.66
C ASP A 188 0.10 -22.91 -25.50
N TRP A 189 -1.11 -23.25 -25.96
CA TRP A 189 -1.63 -24.62 -25.93
C TRP A 189 -1.08 -25.46 -27.08
N TYR A 190 -0.90 -24.85 -28.26
CA TYR A 190 -0.41 -25.54 -29.44
C TYR A 190 1.07 -25.94 -29.30
N VAL A 191 1.90 -25.05 -28.74
CA VAL A 191 3.35 -25.32 -28.53
C VAL A 191 3.61 -26.40 -27.48
N GLN A 192 2.64 -26.72 -26.62
CA GLN A 192 2.76 -27.77 -25.60
C GLN A 192 2.33 -29.16 -26.10
N GLN A 193 1.80 -29.28 -27.32
CA GLN A 193 1.40 -30.56 -27.90
C GLN A 193 2.61 -31.23 -28.59
N PRO A 194 2.95 -32.49 -28.26
CA PRO A 194 4.03 -33.20 -28.95
C PRO A 194 3.67 -33.40 -30.43
N GLY A 195 4.48 -32.84 -31.33
CA GLY A 195 4.30 -32.93 -32.79
C GLY A 195 3.59 -31.75 -33.47
N ALA A 196 3.38 -30.65 -32.76
CA ALA A 196 2.73 -29.46 -33.32
C ALA A 196 3.66 -28.68 -34.30
N ASP A 197 3.20 -28.45 -35.54
CA ASP A 197 3.92 -27.66 -36.55
C ASP A 197 3.56 -26.17 -36.41
N PRO A 198 4.50 -25.31 -35.96
CA PRO A 198 4.24 -23.90 -35.69
C PRO A 198 3.85 -23.08 -36.94
N SER A 199 4.03 -23.60 -38.15
CA SER A 199 3.67 -22.91 -39.40
C SER A 199 2.16 -22.81 -39.65
N ILE A 200 1.36 -23.61 -38.94
CA ILE A 200 -0.11 -23.70 -39.12
C ILE A 200 -0.85 -22.62 -38.31
N VAL A 201 -0.20 -22.01 -37.30
CA VAL A 201 -0.82 -20.98 -36.46
C VAL A 201 -0.66 -19.61 -37.13
N LYS A 202 -1.76 -19.09 -37.69
CA LYS A 202 -1.80 -17.69 -38.16
C LYS A 202 -1.76 -16.75 -36.95
N ARG A 203 -0.80 -15.81 -36.96
CA ARG A 203 -0.73 -14.68 -36.03
C ARG A 203 -1.87 -13.70 -36.27
#